data_AF-A0A2Z2P281-F1
#
_entry.id   AF-A0A2Z2P281-F1
#
_cell.length_a   1.000
_cell.length_b   1.000
_cell.length_c   1.000
_cell.angle_alpha   90.00
_cell.angle_beta   90.00
_cell.angle_gamma   90.00
#
_symmetry.space_group_name_H-M   'P 1'
#
loop_
_entity.id
_entity.type
_entity.pdbx_description
1 polymer ?
#
loop_
_entity_poly.entity_id
_entity_poly.type
_entity_poly.pdbx_seq_one_letter_code
_entity_poly.pdbx_strand_id
1 'polypeptide(L)' 'MTDKIMALLALAVLIAYLGILFFYVPRVDLGVVIGATLLLVGYDFLFHDRRLRAKEQAKADRG' A
#
# COMPACT_ATOMS: atom_id res chain seq x y z
N MET A 1 -1.43 16.10 -6.90
CA MET A 1 -1.45 15.08 -7.98
C MET A 1 -0.22 14.17 -7.91
N THR A 2 0.95 14.71 -7.54
CA THR A 2 2.20 13.98 -7.32
C THR A 2 2.07 12.84 -6.28
N ASP A 3 1.30 13.04 -5.21
CA ASP A 3 1.15 12.03 -4.14
C ASP A 3 0.53 10.72 -4.62
N LYS A 4 -0.48 10.80 -5.51
CA LYS A 4 -1.13 9.61 -6.07
C LYS A 4 -0.22 8.85 -7.04
N ILE A 5 0.59 9.57 -7.82
CA ILE A 5 1.56 8.97 -8.74
C ILE A 5 2.69 8.29 -7.96
N MET A 6 3.20 8.94 -6.90
CA MET A 6 4.22 8.36 -6.03
C MET A 6 3.71 7.14 -5.27
N ALA A 7 2.47 7.17 -4.79
CA ALA A 7 1.84 6.01 -4.15
C ALA A 7 1.69 4.83 -5.13
N LEU A 8 1.28 5.10 -6.38
CA LEU A 8 1.17 4.06 -7.41
C LEU A 8 2.54 3.48 -7.78
N LEU A 9 3.57 4.32 -7.89
CA LEU A 9 4.95 3.89 -8.17
C LEU A 9 5.51 3.04 -7.03
N ALA A 10 5.31 3.46 -5.77
CA ALA A 10 5.72 2.69 -4.61
C ALA A 10 5.04 1.30 -4.57
N LEU A 11 3.74 1.25 -4.87
CA LEU A 11 2.99 0.00 -5.00
C LEU A 11 3.56 -0.90 -6.10
N ALA A 12 3.85 -0.35 -7.28
CA ALA A 12 4.40 -1.10 -8.40
C ALA A 12 5.79 -1.67 -8.08
N VAL A 13 6.66 -0.88 -7.46
CA VAL A 13 8.01 -1.32 -7.03
C VAL A 13 7.91 -2.41 -5.97
N LEU A 14 7.00 -2.27 -5.01
CA LEU A 14 6.75 -3.28 -3.98
C LEU A 14 6.32 -4.62 -4.62
N ILE A 15 5.32 -4.59 -5.50
CA ILE A 15 4.83 -5.78 -6.22
C ILE A 15 5.96 -6.43 -7.02
N ALA A 16 6.75 -5.64 -7.75
CA ALA A 16 7.87 -6.15 -8.53
C ALA A 16 8.91 -6.86 -7.64
N TYR A 17 9.27 -6.26 -6.51
CA TYR A 17 10.22 -6.85 -5.58
C TYR A 17 9.70 -8.15 -4.96
N LEU A 18 8.45 -8.17 -4.46
CA LEU A 18 7.86 -9.38 -3.89
C LEU A 18 7.71 -10.49 -4.93
N GLY A 19 7.41 -10.15 -6.19
CA GLY A 19 7.38 -11.10 -7.30
C GLY A 19 8.74 -11.77 -7.50
N ILE A 20 9.81 -10.99 -7.60
CA ILE A 20 11.19 -11.52 -7.73
C ILE A 20 11.53 -12.42 -6.54
N LEU A 21 11.21 -11.98 -5.32
CA LEU A 21 11.50 -12.72 -4.10
C LEU A 21 10.77 -14.07 -4.06
N PHE A 22 9.50 -14.11 -4.48
CA PHE A 22 8.71 -15.33 -4.56
C PHE A 22 9.27 -16.34 -5.57
N PHE A 23 9.73 -15.89 -6.74
CA PHE A 23 10.33 -16.76 -7.74
C PHE A 23 11.72 -17.26 -7.35
N TYR A 24 12.53 -16.42 -6.67
CA TYR A 24 13.89 -16.80 -6.29
C TYR A 24 13.91 -17.72 -5.06
N VAL A 25 12.92 -17.61 -4.18
CA VAL A 25 12.81 -18.40 -2.95
C VAL A 25 11.42 -19.03 -2.85
N PRO A 26 11.17 -20.16 -3.54
CA PRO A 26 9.86 -20.79 -3.60
C PRO A 26 9.56 -21.56 -2.30
N ARG A 27 9.31 -20.83 -1.22
CA ARG A 27 8.86 -21.36 0.08
C ARG A 27 7.40 -20.99 0.31
N VAL A 28 6.60 -21.96 0.73
CA VAL A 28 5.16 -21.76 0.96
C VAL A 28 4.91 -20.71 2.05
N ASP A 29 5.66 -20.76 3.15
CA ASP A 29 5.58 -19.77 4.23
C ASP A 29 5.84 -18.34 3.74
N LEU A 30 6.79 -18.19 2.80
CA LEU A 30 7.11 -16.89 2.20
C LEU A 30 5.95 -16.39 1.35
N GLY A 31 5.31 -17.26 0.57
CA GLY A 31 4.12 -16.93 -0.23
C GLY A 31 2.97 -16.41 0.63
N VAL A 32 2.74 -17.00 1.80
CA VAL A 32 1.70 -16.56 2.74
C VAL A 32 2.00 -15.15 3.27
N VAL A 33 3.25 -14.89 3.69
CA VAL A 33 3.66 -13.56 4.18
C VAL A 33 3.58 -12.51 3.08
N ILE A 34 3.98 -12.85 1.86
CA ILE A 34 3.86 -12.00 0.67
C ILE A 34 2.39 -11.64 0.40
N GLY A 35 1.50 -12.64 0.41
CA GLY A 35 0.07 -12.44 0.22
C GLY A 35 -0.54 -11.52 1.29
N ALA A 36 -0.21 -11.75 2.56
CA ALA A 36 -0.67 -10.91 3.67
C ALA A 36 -0.18 -9.46 3.53
N THR A 37 1.07 -9.26 3.12
CA THR A 37 1.66 -7.94 2.89
C THR A 37 0.96 -7.20 1.76
N LEU A 38 0.70 -7.87 0.64
CA LEU A 38 -0.02 -7.29 -0.50
C LEU A 38 -1.48 -6.95 -0.14
N LEU A 39 -2.15 -7.80 0.64
CA LEU A 39 -3.48 -7.52 1.18
C LEU A 39 -3.49 -6.27 2.05
N LEU A 40 -2.51 -6.15 2.96
CA LEU A 40 -2.41 -5.00 3.86
C LEU A 40 -2.16 -3.71 3.10
N VAL A 41 -1.28 -3.75 2.10
CA VAL A 41 -0.99 -2.58 1.26
C VAL A 41 -2.19 -2.21 0.39
N GLY A 42 -2.89 -3.18 -0.19
CA GLY A 42 -4.13 -2.93 -0.92
C GLY A 42 -5.21 -2.31 -0.02
N TYR A 43 -5.33 -2.80 1.21
CA TYR A 43 -6.23 -2.22 2.22
C TYR A 43 -5.83 -0.79 2.57
N ASP A 44 -4.54 -0.53 2.84
CA ASP A 44 -4.08 0.83 3.12
C ASP A 44 -4.41 1.73 1.92
N PHE A 45 -4.10 1.34 0.68
CA PHE A 45 -4.40 2.14 -0.50
C PHE A 45 -5.89 2.49 -0.66
N LEU A 46 -6.80 1.55 -0.33
CA LEU A 46 -8.26 1.76 -0.39
C LEU A 46 -8.79 2.63 0.76
N PHE A 47 -8.17 2.59 1.94
CA PHE A 47 -8.65 3.27 3.14
C PHE A 47 -7.88 4.56 3.49
N HIS A 48 -6.66 4.75 3.00
CA HIS A 48 -5.80 5.92 3.29
C HIS A 48 -6.41 7.23 2.75
N ASP A 49 -7.11 7.17 1.61
CA ASP A 49 -7.78 8.34 1.00
C ASP A 49 -8.88 8.91 1.92
N ARG A 50 -9.42 8.11 2.86
CA ARG A 50 -10.43 8.57 3.84
C ARG A 50 -9.83 9.29 5.03
N ARG A 51 -8.61 8.92 5.46
CA ARG A 51 -7.96 9.48 6.65
C ARG A 51 -7.45 10.90 6.43
N LEU A 52 -6.96 11.20 5.24
CA LEU A 52 -6.49 12.54 4.90
C LEU A 52 -7.66 13.53 4.82
N ARG A 53 -8.77 13.14 4.17
CA ARG A 53 -10.00 13.96 4.12
C ARG A 53 -10.62 14.18 5.50
N ALA A 54 -10.62 13.17 6.37
CA ALA A 54 -11.13 13.30 7.73
C ALA A 54 -10.27 14.27 8.59
N LYS A 55 -8.95 14.27 8.41
CA LYS A 55 -8.06 15.23 9.09
C LYS A 55 -8.20 16.65 8.56
N GLU A 56 -8.47 16.81 7.27
CA GLU A 56 -8.69 18.10 6.63
C GLU A 56 -10.00 18.76 7.09
N GLN A 57 -11.08 17.97 7.19
CA GLN A 57 -12.37 18.42 7.73
C GLN A 57 -12.29 18.82 9.22
N ALA A 58 -11.58 18.06 10.04
CA ALA A 58 -11.39 18.39 11.46
C ALA A 58 -10.54 19.67 11.68
N LYS A 59 -9.74 20.07 10.68
CA LYS A 59 -8.96 21.31 10.71
C LYS A 59 -9.77 22.50 10.21
N ALA A 60 -10.69 22.29 9.25
CA ALA A 60 -11.60 23.31 8.73
C ALA A 60 -12.71 23.68 9.73
N ASP A 61 -13.16 22.75 10.56
CA ASP A 61 -14.18 22.98 11.61
C ASP A 61 -13.65 23.72 12.85
N ARG A 62 -12.32 23.94 12.92
CA ARG A 62 -11.63 24.63 14.02
C ARG A 62 -11.08 26.01 13.64
N GLY A 63 -11.26 26.46 12.40
CA GLY A 63 -10.84 27.78 11.91
C GLY A 63 -12.04 28.71 11.80
#